data_AF-X1LBI3-F1
#
_entry.id   AF-X1LBI3-F1
#
_cell.length_a   1.000
_cell.length_b   1.000
_cell.length_c   1.000
_cell.angle_alpha   90.00
_cell.angle_beta   90.00
_cell.angle_gamma   90.00
#
_symmetry.space_group_name_H-M   'P 1'
#
loop_
_entity.id
_entity.type
_entity.pdbx_description
1 polymer ?
#
loop_
_entity_poly.entity_id
_entity_poly.type
_entity_poly.pdbx_seq_one_letter_code
_entity_poly.pdbx_strand_id
1 'polypeptide(L)'
;MIKKNKKVKFIACEVIYDEVKNKIPHNWSVTYFEKRLHLQSDTLRKRLQDVIDESQHYDAIVLGYGLCGKGTERLVSRNTILVIPRCQDCIAMLLGSVEEYKKQFLKEPGTYYLTRGYIGDVDDFIASGFSETKKSMTGKPGIG
;
A
#
# COMPACT_ATOMS: atom_id res chain seq x y z
N MET A 1 7.53 -22.23 1.92
CA MET A 1 6.40 -22.82 1.18
C MET A 1 5.17 -22.89 2.08
N ILE A 2 4.08 -22.22 1.71
CA ILE A 2 2.80 -22.28 2.45
C ILE A 2 2.06 -23.54 2.00
N LYS A 3 1.75 -24.47 2.93
CA LYS A 3 1.07 -25.73 2.63
C LYS A 3 -0.36 -25.50 2.09
N LYS A 4 -0.84 -26.45 1.27
CA LYS A 4 -2.08 -26.42 0.46
C LYS A 4 -3.40 -26.16 1.21
N ASN A 5 -3.43 -26.22 2.56
CA ASN A 5 -4.63 -26.07 3.39
C ASN A 5 -4.56 -24.93 4.43
N LYS A 6 -3.59 -24.01 4.34
CA LYS A 6 -3.52 -22.90 5.31
C LYS A 6 -4.52 -21.78 4.99
N LYS A 7 -5.31 -21.37 5.98
CA LYS A 7 -6.11 -20.14 5.98
C LYS A 7 -5.17 -18.97 6.22
N VAL A 8 -5.02 -18.11 5.21
CA VAL A 8 -4.15 -16.94 5.29
C VAL A 8 -4.98 -15.67 5.20
N LYS A 9 -4.66 -14.70 6.07
CA LYS A 9 -5.15 -13.33 5.99
C LYS A 9 -4.06 -12.45 5.37
N PHE A 10 -4.36 -11.75 4.30
CA PHE A 10 -3.48 -10.75 3.71
C PHE A 10 -4.01 -9.34 4.02
N ILE A 11 -3.14 -8.48 4.55
CA ILE A 11 -3.48 -7.09 4.90
C ILE A 11 -2.53 -6.16 4.18
N ALA A 12 -3.01 -5.29 3.29
CA ALA A 12 -2.16 -4.42 2.46
C ALA A 12 -2.75 -3.01 2.31
N CYS A 13 -1.99 -2.07 1.74
CA CYS A 13 -2.61 -0.83 1.23
C CYS A 13 -3.20 -1.09 -0.16
N GLU A 14 -4.12 -0.23 -0.60
CA GLU A 14 -4.66 -0.25 -1.96
C GLU A 14 -3.58 -0.33 -3.03
N VAL A 15 -2.46 0.40 -2.86
CA VAL A 15 -1.35 0.40 -3.83
C VAL A 15 -0.74 -0.99 -3.98
N ILE A 16 -0.41 -1.65 -2.88
CA ILE A 16 0.18 -3.00 -2.91
C ILE A 16 -0.86 -4.04 -3.34
N TYR A 17 -2.10 -3.93 -2.86
CA TYR A 17 -3.17 -4.83 -3.27
C TYR A 17 -3.39 -4.78 -4.78
N ASP A 18 -3.39 -3.58 -5.35
CA ASP A 18 -3.61 -3.38 -6.79
C ASP A 18 -2.57 -4.08 -7.67
N GLU A 19 -1.31 -4.10 -7.22
CA GLU A 19 -0.20 -4.77 -7.92
C GLU A 19 -0.24 -6.30 -7.80
N VAL A 20 -0.74 -6.83 -6.68
CA VAL A 20 -0.65 -8.26 -6.39
C VAL A 20 -1.98 -9.01 -6.47
N LYS A 21 -3.13 -8.32 -6.60
CA LYS A 21 -4.48 -8.92 -6.55
C LYS A 21 -4.67 -10.15 -7.44
N ASN A 22 -4.08 -10.15 -8.63
CA ASN A 22 -4.17 -11.26 -9.60
C ASN A 22 -3.23 -12.43 -9.29
N LYS A 23 -2.38 -12.31 -8.27
CA LYS A 23 -1.42 -13.32 -7.81
C LYS A 23 -1.76 -13.85 -6.42
N ILE A 24 -2.71 -13.23 -5.71
CA ILE A 24 -3.18 -13.70 -4.41
C ILE A 24 -3.98 -15.00 -4.62
N PRO A 25 -3.66 -16.10 -3.90
CA PRO A 25 -4.45 -17.31 -3.97
C PRO A 25 -5.92 -17.08 -3.57
N HIS A 26 -6.86 -17.65 -4.31
CA HIS A 26 -8.31 -17.43 -4.09
C HIS A 26 -8.82 -17.81 -2.69
N ASN A 27 -8.10 -18.68 -1.98
CA ASN A 27 -8.45 -19.12 -0.63
C ASN A 27 -7.92 -18.19 0.48
N TRP A 28 -7.26 -17.09 0.14
CA TRP A 28 -6.79 -16.10 1.12
C TRP A 28 -7.90 -15.08 1.40
N SER A 29 -8.09 -14.74 2.67
CA SER A 29 -8.90 -13.57 3.04
C SER A 29 -8.05 -12.32 2.86
N VAL A 30 -8.62 -11.27 2.27
CA VAL A 30 -7.91 -10.02 2.03
C VAL A 30 -8.61 -8.86 2.73
N THR A 31 -7.83 -7.99 3.37
CA THR A 31 -8.27 -6.65 3.80
C THR A 31 -7.26 -5.66 3.25
N TYR A 32 -7.72 -4.52 2.75
CA TYR A 32 -6.81 -3.45 2.37
C TYR A 32 -7.32 -2.08 2.81
N PHE A 33 -6.39 -1.16 3.03
CA PHE A 33 -6.67 0.20 3.48
C PHE A 33 -6.33 1.23 2.41
N GLU A 34 -7.00 2.39 2.50
CA GLU A 34 -6.79 3.55 1.64
C GLU A 34 -5.31 3.94 1.49
N LYS A 35 -4.90 4.24 0.25
CA LYS A 35 -3.47 4.46 -0.09
C LYS A 35 -2.75 5.50 0.78
N ARG A 36 -3.45 6.54 1.27
CA ARG A 36 -2.86 7.65 2.04
C ARG A 36 -2.73 7.40 3.53
N LEU A 37 -3.22 6.27 4.05
CA LEU A 37 -3.21 5.99 5.50
C LEU A 37 -1.79 5.94 6.10
N HIS A 38 -0.77 5.63 5.29
CA HIS A 38 0.63 5.64 5.73
C HIS A 38 1.16 7.03 6.12
N LEU A 39 0.46 8.11 5.76
CA LEU A 39 0.76 9.47 6.21
C LEU A 39 0.34 9.70 7.67
N GLN A 40 -0.46 8.79 8.24
CA GLN A 40 -0.97 8.83 9.60
C GLN A 40 -0.56 7.54 10.34
N SER A 41 0.74 7.41 10.66
CA SER A 41 1.32 6.16 11.15
C SER A 41 0.63 5.57 12.39
N ASP A 42 0.18 6.40 13.32
CA ASP A 42 -0.54 5.94 14.52
C ASP A 42 -1.92 5.38 14.18
N THR A 43 -2.64 6.04 13.27
CA THR A 43 -3.92 5.55 12.74
C THR A 43 -3.72 4.25 11.96
N LEU A 44 -2.69 4.18 11.11
CA LEU A 44 -2.35 2.95 10.38
C LEU A 44 -2.06 1.80 11.34
N ARG A 45 -1.23 2.03 12.37
CA ARG A 45 -0.89 1.02 13.37
C ARG A 45 -2.12 0.52 14.10
N LYS A 46 -3.01 1.43 14.55
CA LYS A 46 -4.25 1.06 15.23
C LYS A 46 -5.13 0.18 14.33
N ARG A 47 -5.39 0.61 13.09
CA ARG A 47 -6.21 -0.18 12.15
C ARG A 47 -5.61 -1.54 11.81
N LEU A 48 -4.28 -1.61 11.65
CA LEU A 48 -3.58 -2.87 11.45
C LEU A 48 -3.75 -3.80 12.67
N GLN A 49 -3.58 -3.26 13.87
CA GLN A 49 -3.73 -4.02 15.12
C GLN A 49 -5.16 -4.54 15.29
N ASP A 50 -6.19 -3.72 15.03
CA ASP A 50 -7.60 -4.12 15.08
C ASP A 50 -7.86 -5.34 14.16
N VAL A 51 -7.41 -5.28 12.90
CA VAL A 51 -7.57 -6.40 11.96
C VAL A 51 -6.75 -7.62 12.36
N ILE A 52 -5.55 -7.43 12.92
CA ILE A 52 -4.73 -8.53 13.44
C ILE A 52 -5.45 -9.23 14.59
N ASP A 53 -6.00 -8.48 15.54
CA ASP A 53 -6.70 -9.01 16.72
C ASP A 53 -7.99 -9.78 16.34
N GLU A 54 -8.68 -9.36 15.28
CA GLU A 54 -9.83 -10.10 14.72
C GLU A 54 -9.41 -11.35 13.93
N SER A 55 -8.15 -11.41 13.48
CA SER A 55 -7.63 -12.46 12.58
C SER A 55 -6.87 -13.58 13.31
N GLN A 56 -7.10 -13.76 14.61
CA GLN A 56 -6.38 -14.76 15.41
C GLN A 56 -6.78 -16.22 15.14
N HIS A 57 -7.76 -16.44 14.26
CA HIS A 57 -8.23 -17.77 13.83
C HIS A 57 -7.61 -18.23 12.49
N TYR A 58 -6.71 -17.43 11.90
CA TYR A 58 -5.95 -17.79 10.69
C TYR A 58 -4.66 -18.53 11.04
N ASP A 59 -4.13 -19.30 10.10
CA ASP A 59 -2.81 -19.94 10.23
C ASP A 59 -1.66 -18.95 10.10
N ALA A 60 -1.86 -17.89 9.32
CA ALA A 60 -0.92 -16.79 9.15
C ALA A 60 -1.63 -15.50 8.74
N ILE A 61 -1.08 -14.38 9.21
CA ILE A 61 -1.39 -13.02 8.74
C ILE A 61 -0.15 -12.53 7.99
N VAL A 62 -0.32 -12.09 6.75
CA VAL A 62 0.75 -11.57 5.89
C VAL A 62 0.49 -10.10 5.63
N LEU A 63 1.44 -9.24 5.97
CA LEU A 63 1.36 -7.82 5.68
C LEU A 63 1.95 -7.50 4.31
N GLY A 64 1.19 -6.80 3.48
CA GLY A 64 1.66 -6.11 2.28
C GLY A 64 2.15 -4.70 2.61
N TYR A 65 2.98 -4.57 3.65
CA TYR A 65 3.50 -3.31 4.17
C TYR A 65 4.96 -3.44 4.58
N GLY A 66 5.77 -2.43 4.26
CA GLY A 66 7.06 -2.23 4.92
C GLY A 66 6.89 -1.53 6.29
N LEU A 67 7.91 -0.81 6.73
CA LEU A 67 7.82 0.05 7.93
C LEU A 67 6.85 1.23 7.73
N CYS A 68 6.74 1.79 6.53
CA CYS A 68 5.73 2.78 6.11
C CYS A 68 5.48 3.89 7.15
N GLY A 69 6.50 4.71 7.40
CA GLY A 69 6.43 5.77 8.41
C GLY A 69 6.36 5.25 9.86
N LYS A 70 6.83 4.02 10.12
CA LYS A 70 6.69 3.27 11.38
C LYS A 70 5.27 2.80 11.70
N GLY A 71 4.38 2.74 10.71
CA GLY A 71 3.00 2.27 10.91
C GLY A 71 2.89 0.79 11.26
N THR A 72 3.89 -0.03 10.91
CA THR A 72 3.93 -1.46 11.27
C THR A 72 4.76 -1.76 12.52
N GLU A 73 5.35 -0.73 13.15
CA GLU A 73 6.14 -0.89 14.36
C GLU A 73 5.25 -1.30 15.54
N ARG A 74 5.74 -2.22 16.39
CA ARG A 74 5.06 -2.72 17.61
C ARG A 74 3.71 -3.44 17.40
N LEU A 75 3.43 -3.92 16.19
CA LEU A 75 2.29 -4.81 15.98
C LEU A 75 2.51 -6.15 16.69
N VAL A 76 1.44 -6.69 17.28
CA VAL A 76 1.49 -7.95 18.03
C VAL A 76 0.39 -8.90 17.54
N SER A 77 0.76 -10.16 17.36
CA SER A 77 -0.19 -11.26 17.14
C SER A 77 0.06 -12.34 18.20
N ARG A 78 -1.02 -12.80 18.84
CA ARG A 78 -0.95 -13.68 20.02
C ARG A 78 -0.89 -15.15 19.65
N ASN A 79 -1.76 -15.55 18.73
CA ASN A 79 -2.01 -16.95 18.40
C ASN A 79 -1.70 -17.28 16.93
N THR A 80 -1.62 -16.27 16.07
CA THR A 80 -1.39 -16.43 14.64
C THR A 80 0.01 -15.94 14.25
N ILE A 81 0.66 -16.63 13.31
CA ILE A 81 1.94 -16.20 12.73
C ILE A 81 1.75 -14.88 11.99
N LEU A 82 2.47 -13.83 12.41
CA LEU A 82 2.50 -12.54 11.73
C LEU A 82 3.75 -12.46 10.84
N VAL A 83 3.55 -12.34 9.53
CA VAL A 83 4.61 -12.21 8.52
C VAL A 83 4.66 -10.76 8.06
N ILE A 84 5.81 -10.12 8.28
CA ILE A 84 6.06 -8.72 7.89
C ILE A 84 7.27 -8.67 6.94
N PRO A 85 7.14 -8.03 5.77
CA PRO A 85 8.27 -7.71 4.89
C PRO A 85 9.36 -6.93 5.63
N ARG A 86 10.62 -7.36 5.48
CA ARG A 86 11.78 -6.70 6.09
C ARG A 86 12.28 -5.55 5.20
N CYS A 87 11.55 -4.45 5.16
CA CYS A 87 11.89 -3.27 4.37
C CYS A 87 11.41 -1.95 5.02
N GLN A 88 12.03 -0.83 4.64
CA GLN A 88 11.71 0.49 5.19
C GLN A 88 10.33 1.01 4.75
N ASP A 89 9.92 0.71 3.53
CA ASP A 89 8.65 1.11 2.97
C ASP A 89 8.20 0.12 1.88
N CYS A 90 7.05 0.41 1.27
CA CYS A 90 6.51 -0.38 0.18
C CYS A 90 7.27 -0.21 -1.15
N ILE A 91 8.12 0.81 -1.31
CA ILE A 91 8.87 1.04 -2.56
C ILE A 91 9.89 -0.10 -2.75
N ALA A 92 10.60 -0.49 -1.69
CA ALA A 92 11.50 -1.63 -1.76
C ALA A 92 10.79 -2.95 -2.11
N MET A 93 9.53 -3.12 -1.69
CA MET A 93 8.73 -4.28 -2.10
C MET A 93 8.38 -4.23 -3.58
N LEU A 94 8.00 -3.05 -4.09
CA LEU A 94 7.65 -2.84 -5.50
C LEU A 94 8.86 -3.03 -6.43
N LEU A 95 10.04 -2.59 -6.01
CA LEU A 95 11.31 -2.82 -6.72
C LEU A 95 11.82 -4.26 -6.59
N GLY A 96 11.21 -5.08 -5.72
CA GLY A 96 11.53 -6.49 -5.53
C GLY A 96 12.66 -6.77 -4.53
N SER A 97 13.42 -5.77 -4.09
CA SER A 97 14.42 -5.93 -3.02
C SER A 97 14.84 -4.61 -2.36
N VAL A 98 15.39 -4.71 -1.15
CA VAL A 98 15.99 -3.57 -0.44
C VAL A 98 17.29 -3.13 -1.13
N GLU A 99 18.01 -4.08 -1.74
CA GLU A 99 19.22 -3.85 -2.51
C GLU A 99 18.93 -2.99 -3.75
N GLU A 100 17.87 -3.34 -4.50
CA GLU A 100 17.46 -2.57 -5.67
C GLU A 100 16.98 -1.17 -5.26
N TYR A 101 16.20 -1.05 -4.18
CA TYR A 101 15.84 0.26 -3.63
C TYR A 101 17.06 1.12 -3.32
N LYS A 102 18.05 0.59 -2.61
CA LYS A 102 19.28 1.32 -2.28
C LYS A 102 20.04 1.74 -3.53
N LYS A 103 20.12 0.87 -4.54
CA LYS A 103 20.78 1.18 -5.81
C LYS A 103 20.09 2.35 -6.53
N GLN A 104 18.76 2.33 -6.62
CA GLN A 104 18.01 3.42 -7.26
C GLN A 104 18.14 4.72 -6.46
N PHE A 105 18.02 4.66 -5.13
CA PHE A 105 18.18 5.82 -4.25
C PHE A 105 19.58 6.44 -4.35
N LEU A 106 20.65 5.64 -4.39
CA LEU A 106 22.02 6.13 -4.54
C LEU A 106 22.29 6.71 -5.93
N LYS A 107 21.64 6.18 -6.96
CA LYS A 107 21.78 6.66 -8.33
C LYS A 107 21.07 8.00 -8.54
N GLU A 108 19.84 8.11 -8.07
CA GLU A 108 19.00 9.30 -8.24
C GLU A 108 18.00 9.42 -7.08
N PRO A 109 18.36 10.11 -5.98
CA PRO A 109 17.49 10.28 -4.81
C PRO A 109 16.16 10.97 -5.13
N GLY A 110 16.10 11.77 -6.22
CA GLY A 110 14.90 12.48 -6.68
C GLY A 110 13.91 11.63 -7.49
N THR A 111 14.09 10.30 -7.54
CA THR A 111 13.25 9.41 -8.34
C THR A 111 11.80 9.36 -7.82
N TYR A 112 10.84 9.60 -8.72
CA TYR A 112 9.42 9.37 -8.46
C TYR A 112 9.06 7.91 -8.71
N TYR A 113 8.50 7.23 -7.72
CA TYR A 113 8.02 5.85 -7.83
C TYR A 113 6.51 5.86 -8.02
N LEU A 114 6.05 5.47 -9.21
CA LEU A 114 4.65 5.53 -9.57
C LEU A 114 4.17 4.14 -10.00
N THR A 115 2.98 3.78 -9.52
CA THR A 115 2.26 2.58 -9.93
C THR A 115 0.82 2.95 -10.25
N ARG A 116 0.08 2.08 -10.95
CA ARG A 116 -1.35 2.33 -11.21
C ARG A 116 -2.12 2.48 -9.91
N GLY A 117 -1.84 1.64 -8.90
CA GLY A 117 -2.46 1.75 -7.58
C GLY A 117 -2.19 3.09 -6.87
N TYR A 118 -1.04 3.73 -7.12
CA TYR A 118 -0.73 5.05 -6.58
C TYR A 118 -1.42 6.18 -7.36
N ILE A 119 -1.28 6.18 -8.69
CA ILE A 119 -1.81 7.22 -9.58
C ILE A 119 -3.35 7.18 -9.60
N GLY A 120 -3.94 5.98 -9.62
CA GLY A 120 -5.35 5.77 -9.92
C GLY A 120 -5.62 5.73 -11.43
N ASP A 121 -6.89 5.57 -11.79
CA ASP A 121 -7.34 5.66 -13.19
C ASP A 121 -7.58 7.14 -13.52
N VAL A 122 -6.55 7.80 -14.08
CA VAL A 122 -6.62 9.20 -14.51
C VAL A 122 -6.21 9.32 -15.97
N ASP A 123 -6.95 10.12 -16.74
CA ASP A 123 -6.65 10.39 -18.16
C ASP A 123 -5.37 11.24 -18.32
N ASP A 124 -5.03 12.05 -17.32
CA ASP A 124 -3.84 12.90 -17.31
C ASP A 124 -3.29 13.09 -15.88
N PHE A 125 -2.22 12.37 -15.52
CA PHE A 125 -1.70 12.35 -14.15
C PHE A 125 -0.80 13.55 -13.82
N ILE A 126 -0.11 14.09 -14.82
CA ILE A 126 0.75 15.28 -14.66
C ILE A 126 -0.11 16.54 -14.55
N ALA A 127 -1.21 16.56 -15.30
CA ALA A 127 -2.08 17.72 -15.46
C ALA A 127 -3.50 17.49 -14.90
N SER A 128 -3.65 16.66 -13.86
CA SER A 128 -4.96 16.38 -13.26
C SER A 128 -5.68 17.65 -12.77
N GLY A 129 -4.92 18.65 -12.29
CA GLY A 129 -5.46 19.99 -11.98
C GLY A 129 -5.55 20.94 -13.18
N PHE A 130 -4.89 20.63 -14.29
CA PHE A 130 -4.85 21.48 -15.50
C PHE A 130 -6.17 21.41 -16.28
N SER A 131 -6.81 20.24 -16.34
CA SER A 131 -8.13 20.08 -16.97
C SER A 131 -9.23 20.80 -16.18
N GLU A 132 -9.15 20.79 -14.84
CA GLU A 132 -10.02 21.55 -13.93
C GLU A 132 -9.78 23.06 -14.06
N THR A 133 -8.52 23.49 -14.11
CA THR A 133 -8.12 24.89 -14.33
C THR A 133 -8.55 25.38 -15.72
N LYS A 134 -8.47 24.52 -16.76
CA LYS A 134 -8.96 24.83 -18.11
C LYS A 134 -10.48 25.05 -18.11
N LYS A 135 -11.25 24.22 -17.40
CA LYS A 135 -12.70 24.41 -17.24
C LYS A 135 -13.04 25.72 -16.52
N SER A 136 -12.31 26.08 -15.46
CA SER A 136 -12.52 27.35 -14.74
C SER A 136 -12.09 28.58 -15.56
N MET A 137 -11.14 28.43 -16.48
CA MET A 137 -10.72 29.50 -17.40
C MET A 137 -11.68 29.69 -18.58
N THR A 138 -12.37 28.64 -19.03
CA THR A 138 -13.37 28.72 -20.12
C THR A 138 -14.77 29.12 -19.65
N GLY A 139 -15.02 29.14 -18.34
CA GLY A 139 -16.29 29.55 -17.75
C GLY A 139 -16.23 30.95 -17.13
N LYS A 140 -16.28 32.01 -17.96
CA LYS A 140 -16.74 33.32 -17.49
C LYS A 140 -18.11 33.64 -18.11
N PRO A 141 -19.18 33.79 -17.30
CA PRO A 141 -20.36 34.56 -17.70
C PRO A 141 -19.98 36.04 -17.80
N GLY A 142 -20.62 36.75 -18.73
CA GLY A 142 -20.35 38.14 -19.05
C GLY A 142 -20.47 39.10 -17.86
N ILE A 143 -19.73 40.20 -17.96
CA ILE A 143 -19.90 41.40 -17.15
C ILE A 143 -19.79 42.61 -18.09
N GLY A 144 -20.90 43.36 -18.19
CA GLY A 144 -20.98 44.67 -18.85
C GLY A 144 -21.55 44.62 -20.26
#